data_AF-A0A3M1U159-F1
#
_entry.id   AF-A0A3M1U159-F1
#
_cell.length_a   1.000
_cell.length_b   1.000
_cell.length_c   1.000
_cell.angle_alpha   90.00
_cell.angle_beta   90.00
_cell.angle_gamma   90.00
#
_symmetry.space_group_name_H-M   'P 1'
#
loop_
_entity.id
_entity.type
_entity.pdbx_description
1 polymer ?
#
loop_
_entity_poly.entity_id
_entity_poly.type
_entity_poly.pdbx_seq_one_letter_code
_entity_poly.pdbx_strand_id
1 'polypeptide(L)'
;MVMTIRTKYGIFAGLAVALTAAVAIAQAQNASPSQETSQPSKSGVMKMQCDIGSFLISGRGRVEINFRGTLLIYRLKGTRVVTGNVRKEFEGFDRETWFGVGKAVIEGEWRHIQWFGGDMTATWVGQGYAHTFGEYSPKSGNSGTTTIDDLPPVEWWSTGREFWVPKEDIPGYKPGKNPYAPIEQ
;
A
#
# COMPACT_ATOMS: atom_id res chain seq x y z
N MET A 1 46.57 -54.87 -0.39
CA MET A 1 46.22 -56.15 -1.04
C MET A 1 44.70 -56.26 -0.99
N VAL A 2 44.08 -56.20 -2.16
CA VAL A 2 42.63 -56.11 -2.39
C VAL A 2 42.06 -57.53 -2.39
N MET A 3 40.90 -57.76 -1.77
CA MET A 3 40.12 -58.97 -2.04
C MET A 3 38.62 -58.64 -2.15
N THR A 4 38.15 -58.79 -3.38
CA THR A 4 36.82 -58.50 -3.92
C THR A 4 35.93 -59.73 -3.76
N ILE A 5 34.72 -59.56 -3.22
CA ILE A 5 33.66 -60.59 -3.27
C ILE A 5 32.69 -60.23 -4.40
N ARG A 6 32.59 -61.14 -5.37
CA ARG A 6 31.63 -61.12 -6.48
C ARG A 6 30.40 -61.92 -6.07
N THR A 7 29.20 -61.36 -6.27
CA THR A 7 27.97 -62.17 -6.38
C THR A 7 27.15 -61.69 -7.57
N LYS A 8 26.73 -62.65 -8.38
CA LYS A 8 26.13 -62.50 -9.71
C LYS A 8 24.60 -62.37 -9.64
N TYR A 9 24.09 -61.50 -10.52
CA TYR A 9 22.86 -61.51 -11.31
C TYR A 9 21.69 -62.44 -10.94
N GLY A 10 20.52 -61.82 -10.77
CA GLY A 10 19.21 -62.39 -11.06
C GLY A 10 18.33 -61.33 -11.73
N ILE A 11 18.18 -61.45 -13.05
CA ILE A 11 17.28 -60.64 -13.89
C ILE A 11 15.87 -61.25 -13.74
N PHE A 12 14.89 -60.44 -13.34
CA PHE A 12 13.49 -60.70 -13.70
C PHE A 12 12.87 -59.42 -14.26
N ALA A 13 12.57 -59.49 -15.55
CA ALA A 13 11.75 -58.54 -16.28
C ALA A 13 10.29 -58.73 -15.88
N GLY A 14 9.59 -57.61 -15.65
CA GLY A 14 8.16 -57.58 -15.35
C GLY A 14 7.63 -56.18 -15.55
N LEU A 15 7.45 -55.82 -16.82
CA LEU A 15 6.80 -54.58 -17.27
C LEU A 15 5.30 -54.67 -16.96
N ALA A 16 4.79 -53.81 -16.09
CA ALA A 16 3.37 -53.52 -16.01
C ALA A 16 3.19 -52.00 -15.89
N VAL A 17 2.90 -51.38 -17.02
CA VAL A 17 2.45 -50.00 -17.13
C VAL A 17 1.03 -49.93 -16.59
N ALA A 18 0.83 -49.22 -15.48
CA ALA A 18 -0.48 -48.75 -15.06
C ALA A 18 -0.44 -47.22 -14.97
N LEU A 19 -0.90 -46.58 -16.05
CA LEU A 19 -1.38 -45.21 -16.03
C LEU A 19 -2.57 -45.14 -15.06
N THR A 20 -2.42 -44.43 -13.95
CA THR A 20 -3.56 -43.89 -13.21
C THR A 20 -3.35 -42.41 -12.98
N ALA A 21 -4.35 -41.67 -13.46
CA ALA A 21 -4.39 -40.23 -13.59
C ALA A 21 -4.32 -39.49 -12.25
N ALA A 22 -3.87 -38.24 -12.37
CA ALA A 22 -3.81 -37.23 -11.34
C ALA A 22 -5.12 -37.04 -10.57
N VAL A 23 -5.01 -36.87 -9.26
CA VAL A 23 -5.81 -35.88 -8.53
C VAL A 23 -4.90 -35.24 -7.47
N ALA A 24 -4.38 -34.07 -7.80
CA ALA A 24 -3.84 -33.15 -6.81
C ALA A 24 -5.03 -32.52 -6.07
N ILE A 25 -5.32 -32.97 -4.85
CA ILE A 25 -6.23 -32.23 -3.96
C ILE A 25 -5.37 -31.33 -3.09
N ALA A 26 -5.34 -30.06 -3.52
CA ALA A 26 -4.93 -28.93 -2.73
C ALA A 26 -5.70 -28.89 -1.41
N GLN A 27 -5.01 -29.10 -0.29
CA GLN A 27 -5.44 -28.60 1.02
C GLN A 27 -4.58 -27.39 1.40
N ALA A 28 -4.69 -26.35 0.57
CA ALA A 28 -4.42 -24.99 0.96
C ALA A 28 -5.76 -24.32 1.29
N GLN A 29 -6.34 -24.67 2.44
CA GLN A 29 -7.50 -23.98 3.00
C GLN A 29 -7.32 -23.80 4.51
N ASN A 30 -6.24 -23.12 4.90
CA ASN A 30 -6.31 -22.23 6.05
C ASN A 30 -6.47 -20.82 5.48
N ALA A 31 -7.66 -20.54 4.93
CA ALA A 31 -8.11 -19.18 4.77
C ALA A 31 -8.29 -18.64 6.20
N SER A 32 -7.38 -17.76 6.62
CA SER A 32 -7.58 -16.94 7.82
C SER A 32 -8.98 -16.32 7.75
N PRO A 33 -9.70 -16.22 8.89
CA PRO A 33 -10.95 -15.49 8.92
C PRO A 33 -10.66 -14.09 8.36
N SER A 34 -11.38 -13.74 7.30
CA SER A 34 -11.41 -12.39 6.77
C SER A 34 -11.63 -11.45 7.94
N GLN A 35 -10.59 -10.72 8.32
CA GLN A 35 -10.73 -9.60 9.24
C GLN A 35 -11.76 -8.70 8.59
N GLU A 36 -12.97 -8.66 9.15
CA GLU A 36 -13.92 -7.59 8.89
C GLU A 36 -13.15 -6.31 9.20
N THR A 37 -12.65 -5.68 8.13
CA THR A 37 -12.09 -4.35 8.22
C THR A 37 -13.23 -3.51 8.77
N SER A 38 -13.09 -3.04 10.00
CA SER A 38 -14.08 -2.17 10.63
C SER A 38 -14.06 -0.85 9.85
N GLN A 39 -14.72 -0.82 8.69
CA GLN A 39 -14.88 0.39 7.91
C GLN A 39 -15.55 1.42 8.83
N PRO A 40 -14.95 2.61 8.99
CA PRO A 40 -15.57 3.61 9.84
C PRO A 40 -16.94 3.98 9.27
N SER A 41 -17.91 4.24 10.16
CA SER A 41 -19.30 4.58 9.81
C SER A 41 -19.43 5.80 8.88
N LYS A 42 -18.36 6.60 8.77
CA LYS A 42 -18.08 7.53 7.68
C LYS A 42 -16.66 7.23 7.16
N SER A 43 -16.56 6.71 5.94
CA SER A 43 -15.29 6.51 5.25
C SER A 43 -15.37 7.10 3.85
N GLY A 44 -14.32 7.81 3.43
CA GLY A 44 -14.12 8.25 2.06
C GLY A 44 -12.96 7.53 1.41
N VAL A 45 -12.75 7.80 0.12
CA VAL A 45 -11.66 7.26 -0.67
C VAL A 45 -10.83 8.41 -1.22
N MET A 46 -9.58 8.51 -0.80
CA MET A 46 -8.60 9.41 -1.37
C MET A 46 -7.59 8.62 -2.20
N LYS A 47 -7.40 9.01 -3.47
CA LYS A 47 -6.32 8.45 -4.30
C LYS A 47 -5.32 9.55 -4.59
N MET A 48 -4.04 9.22 -4.46
CA MET A 48 -2.91 10.12 -4.62
C MET A 48 -1.92 9.56 -5.63
N GLN A 49 -1.32 10.43 -6.43
CA GLN A 49 -0.21 10.11 -7.30
C GLN A 49 0.76 11.28 -7.35
N CYS A 50 2.07 11.02 -7.25
CA CYS A 50 3.10 12.05 -7.34
C CYS A 50 4.43 11.46 -7.84
N ASP A 51 5.07 12.12 -8.81
CA ASP A 51 6.39 11.70 -9.29
C ASP A 51 7.51 12.06 -8.30
N ILE A 52 7.44 13.23 -7.65
CA ILE A 52 8.40 13.70 -6.63
C ILE A 52 7.65 14.59 -5.63
N GLY A 53 7.72 14.25 -4.34
CA GLY A 53 7.07 15.07 -3.33
C GLY A 53 7.07 14.46 -1.94
N SER A 54 6.11 14.91 -1.14
CA SER A 54 5.85 14.37 0.18
C SER A 54 4.37 14.48 0.55
N PHE A 55 3.96 13.66 1.51
CA PHE A 55 2.69 13.89 2.19
C PHE A 55 2.82 13.55 3.66
N LEU A 56 1.88 14.08 4.45
CA LEU A 56 1.58 13.65 5.80
C LEU A 56 0.08 13.42 5.88
N ILE A 57 -0.33 12.21 6.24
CA ILE A 57 -1.74 11.87 6.49
C ILE A 57 -1.93 11.50 7.96
N SER A 58 -3.03 11.99 8.55
CA SER A 58 -3.40 11.76 9.94
C SER A 58 -4.84 11.25 9.97
N GLY A 59 -5.10 10.14 10.66
CA GLY A 59 -6.45 9.60 10.71
C GLY A 59 -6.50 8.08 10.89
N ARG A 60 -7.50 7.48 10.27
CA ARG A 60 -7.80 6.05 10.39
C ARG A 60 -8.27 5.45 9.07
N GLY A 61 -8.28 4.13 9.00
CA GLY A 61 -8.77 3.36 7.87
C GLY A 61 -7.68 2.46 7.30
N ARG A 62 -7.61 2.38 5.97
CA ARG A 62 -6.67 1.54 5.22
C ARG A 62 -5.94 2.37 4.17
N VAL A 63 -4.62 2.37 4.22
CA VAL A 63 -3.74 3.03 3.24
C VAL A 63 -2.94 1.96 2.50
N GLU A 64 -3.09 1.92 1.19
CA GLU A 64 -2.20 1.17 0.30
C GLU A 64 -1.32 2.15 -0.45
N ILE A 65 0.00 1.99 -0.39
CA ILE A 65 0.96 2.87 -1.04
C ILE A 65 2.02 2.05 -1.77
N ASN A 66 2.26 2.36 -3.04
CA ASN A 66 3.50 2.02 -3.73
C ASN A 66 4.40 3.26 -3.71
N PHE A 67 5.65 3.09 -3.31
CA PHE A 67 6.55 4.23 -3.10
C PHE A 67 8.00 3.91 -3.45
N ARG A 68 8.72 4.95 -3.85
CA ARG A 68 10.17 5.07 -3.71
C ARG A 68 10.48 6.16 -2.69
N GLY A 69 11.48 5.92 -1.83
CA GLY A 69 11.94 6.88 -0.82
C GLY A 69 11.64 6.44 0.61
N THR A 70 11.33 7.41 1.46
CA THR A 70 11.14 7.22 2.91
C THR A 70 9.65 7.15 3.24
N LEU A 71 9.27 6.19 4.08
CA LEU A 71 7.95 6.05 4.67
C LEU A 71 8.08 5.98 6.19
N LEU A 72 7.54 6.99 6.88
CA LEU A 72 7.41 7.04 8.32
C LEU A 72 5.98 6.64 8.73
N ILE A 73 5.86 5.75 9.71
CA ILE A 73 4.60 5.39 10.36
C ILE A 73 4.73 5.78 11.84
N TYR A 74 3.80 6.59 12.35
CA TYR A 74 3.86 7.12 13.72
C TYR A 74 2.56 6.86 14.49
N ARG A 75 2.69 6.22 15.66
CA ARG A 75 1.62 5.84 16.61
C ARG A 75 0.51 5.04 15.94
N LEU A 76 0.90 3.99 15.22
CA LEU A 76 -0.06 3.07 14.63
C LEU A 76 -0.66 2.17 15.72
N LYS A 77 -1.99 2.23 15.85
CA LYS A 77 -2.82 1.21 16.51
C LYS A 77 -3.47 0.38 15.41
N GLY A 78 -2.84 -0.72 15.04
CA GLY A 78 -3.31 -1.57 13.94
C GLY A 78 -2.19 -2.40 13.32
N THR A 79 -2.34 -2.74 12.05
CA THR A 79 -1.43 -3.62 11.32
C THR A 79 -0.74 -2.89 10.18
N ARG A 80 0.44 -3.39 9.81
CA ARG A 80 1.21 -2.89 8.68
C ARG A 80 1.91 -4.05 8.00
N VAL A 81 1.90 -4.05 6.69
CA VAL A 81 2.63 -5.01 5.85
C VAL A 81 3.44 -4.19 4.85
N VAL A 82 4.76 -4.34 4.89
CA VAL A 82 5.69 -3.66 3.98
C VAL A 82 6.41 -4.73 3.16
N THR A 83 6.43 -4.58 1.85
CA THR A 83 6.97 -5.56 0.88
C THR A 83 7.77 -4.87 -0.20
N GLY A 84 8.65 -5.61 -0.87
CA GLY A 84 9.54 -5.10 -1.92
C GLY A 84 10.98 -4.93 -1.43
N ASN A 85 11.78 -4.13 -2.14
CA ASN A 85 13.15 -3.82 -1.77
C ASN A 85 13.16 -2.64 -0.79
N VAL A 86 12.69 -2.90 0.43
CA VAL A 86 12.54 -1.91 1.49
C VAL A 86 13.25 -2.41 2.74
N ARG A 87 14.05 -1.54 3.36
CA ARG A 87 14.66 -1.80 4.68
C ARG A 87 13.98 -0.96 5.74
N LYS A 88 13.89 -1.50 6.96
CA LYS A 88 13.56 -0.70 8.14
C LYS A 88 14.81 0.04 8.58
N GLU A 89 14.74 1.36 8.68
CA GLU A 89 15.85 2.21 9.12
C GLU A 89 15.75 2.62 10.58
N PHE A 90 14.54 2.63 11.14
CA PHE A 90 14.31 3.04 12.52
C PHE A 90 13.07 2.35 13.12
N GLU A 91 13.16 2.04 14.41
CA GLU A 91 12.04 1.58 15.24
C GLU A 91 12.22 2.06 16.68
N GLY A 92 11.25 2.81 17.20
CA GLY A 92 11.26 3.32 18.57
C GLY A 92 10.36 4.53 18.76
N PHE A 93 9.99 4.87 20.00
CA PHE A 93 9.13 6.02 20.32
C PHE A 93 7.82 6.06 19.51
N ASP A 94 7.18 4.89 19.32
CA ASP A 94 6.01 4.67 18.47
C ASP A 94 6.19 5.01 16.99
N ARG A 95 7.44 5.10 16.51
CA ARG A 95 7.78 5.43 15.12
C ARG A 95 8.49 4.27 14.45
N GLU A 96 8.18 4.09 13.19
CA GLU A 96 8.92 3.22 12.28
C GLU A 96 9.21 3.95 10.98
N THR A 97 10.46 3.90 10.54
CA THR A 97 10.89 4.49 9.28
C THR A 97 11.38 3.38 8.36
N TRP A 98 10.90 3.42 7.12
CA TRP A 98 11.23 2.48 6.06
C TRP A 98 11.80 3.25 4.88
N PHE A 99 12.81 2.69 4.21
CA PHE A 99 13.41 3.29 3.02
C PHE A 99 13.60 2.25 1.92
N GLY A 100 13.26 2.62 0.68
CA GLY A 100 13.54 1.80 -0.49
C GLY A 100 12.51 1.98 -1.60
N VAL A 101 12.23 0.89 -2.32
CA VAL A 101 11.19 0.81 -3.35
C VAL A 101 10.29 -0.38 -3.04
N GLY A 102 9.01 -0.12 -2.82
CA GLY A 102 8.09 -1.19 -2.46
C GLY A 102 6.65 -0.77 -2.28
N LYS A 103 5.88 -1.67 -1.65
CA LYS A 103 4.48 -1.47 -1.30
C LYS A 103 4.30 -1.55 0.21
N ALA A 104 3.56 -0.63 0.79
CA ALA A 104 3.06 -0.73 2.14
C ALA A 104 1.53 -0.76 2.16
N VAL A 105 1.00 -1.58 3.06
CA VAL A 105 -0.40 -1.67 3.42
C VAL A 105 -0.50 -1.39 4.91
N ILE A 106 -1.20 -0.34 5.29
CA ILE A 106 -1.31 0.13 6.68
C ILE A 106 -2.78 0.23 7.03
N GLU A 107 -3.19 -0.38 8.14
CA GLU A 107 -4.58 -0.44 8.55
C GLU A 107 -4.72 -0.18 10.06
N GLY A 108 -5.70 0.64 10.43
CA GLY A 108 -5.98 1.00 11.83
C GLY A 108 -6.13 2.50 12.04
N GLU A 109 -5.64 2.99 13.19
CA GLU A 109 -5.58 4.41 13.55
C GLU A 109 -4.11 4.82 13.68
N TRP A 110 -3.73 5.96 13.12
CA TRP A 110 -2.37 6.48 13.20
C TRP A 110 -2.37 7.97 13.52
N ARG A 111 -1.30 8.43 14.18
CA ARG A 111 -1.08 9.86 14.30
C ARG A 111 -0.65 10.43 12.96
N HIS A 112 0.44 9.89 12.39
CA HIS A 112 0.92 10.30 11.08
C HIS A 112 1.43 9.10 10.29
N ILE A 113 1.08 9.03 9.00
CA ILE A 113 1.87 8.34 7.99
C ILE A 113 2.47 9.44 7.12
N GLN A 114 3.79 9.47 6.99
CA GLN A 114 4.49 10.47 6.23
C GLN A 114 5.36 9.80 5.17
N TRP A 115 5.33 10.33 3.96
CA TRP A 115 6.16 9.86 2.86
C TRP A 115 6.96 11.02 2.27
N PHE A 116 8.18 10.75 1.85
CA PHE A 116 9.02 11.65 1.05
C PHE A 116 9.78 10.83 0.00
N GLY A 117 9.72 11.22 -1.26
CA GLY A 117 10.47 10.56 -2.32
C GLY A 117 9.88 10.76 -3.70
N GLY A 118 9.81 9.69 -4.48
CA GLY A 118 9.23 9.74 -5.82
C GLY A 118 8.42 8.52 -6.23
N ASP A 119 7.85 8.59 -7.42
CA ASP A 119 7.08 7.53 -8.10
C ASP A 119 5.99 6.92 -7.20
N MET A 120 5.26 7.76 -6.47
CA MET A 120 4.27 7.35 -5.48
C MET A 120 2.88 7.24 -6.08
N THR A 121 2.20 6.15 -5.71
CA THR A 121 0.75 6.00 -5.85
C THR A 121 0.20 5.52 -4.52
N ALA A 122 -0.91 6.09 -4.06
CA ALA A 122 -1.55 5.67 -2.83
C ALA A 122 -3.07 5.72 -2.92
N THR A 123 -3.73 4.81 -2.21
CA THR A 123 -5.18 4.82 -1.98
C THR A 123 -5.42 4.74 -0.48
N TRP A 124 -6.17 5.69 0.05
CA TRP A 124 -6.61 5.72 1.43
C TRP A 124 -8.13 5.60 1.47
N VAL A 125 -8.61 4.50 2.05
CA VAL A 125 -10.02 4.30 2.39
C VAL A 125 -10.17 4.54 3.88
N GLY A 126 -10.81 5.63 4.30
CA GLY A 126 -10.84 5.98 5.71
C GLY A 126 -11.35 7.38 6.01
N GLN A 127 -10.84 7.95 7.10
CA GLN A 127 -11.22 9.28 7.56
C GLN A 127 -10.03 10.02 8.16
N GLY A 128 -9.88 11.30 7.83
CA GLY A 128 -8.94 12.21 8.46
C GLY A 128 -8.51 13.35 7.55
N TYR A 129 -7.25 13.74 7.70
CA TYR A 129 -6.63 14.88 7.05
C TYR A 129 -5.33 14.48 6.35
N ALA A 130 -5.08 15.05 5.18
CA ALA A 130 -3.84 14.90 4.42
C ALA A 130 -3.26 16.27 4.04
N HIS A 131 -1.96 16.42 4.23
CA HIS A 131 -1.18 17.56 3.74
C HIS A 131 -0.16 17.05 2.73
N THR A 132 -0.21 17.57 1.51
CA THR A 132 0.61 17.10 0.39
C THR A 132 1.48 18.22 -0.14
N PHE A 133 2.72 17.91 -0.51
CA PHE A 133 3.65 18.81 -1.20
C PHE A 133 4.17 18.12 -2.45
N GLY A 134 4.20 18.84 -3.55
CA GLY A 134 4.60 18.31 -4.84
C GLY A 134 5.64 19.17 -5.52
N GLU A 135 6.60 18.54 -6.19
CA GLU A 135 7.52 19.22 -7.09
C GLU A 135 7.07 19.02 -8.54
N TYR A 136 7.21 20.06 -9.37
CA TYR A 136 6.87 19.96 -10.78
C TYR A 136 7.69 18.88 -11.47
N SER A 137 7.01 17.93 -12.11
CA SER A 137 7.63 16.88 -12.90
C SER A 137 7.41 17.12 -14.39
N PRO A 138 8.47 17.30 -15.20
CA PRO A 138 8.35 17.39 -16.66
C PRO A 138 7.76 16.13 -17.30
N LYS A 139 7.83 14.99 -16.61
CA LYS A 139 7.31 13.68 -17.09
C LYS A 139 5.79 13.64 -17.07
N SER A 140 5.16 14.15 -16.00
CA SER A 140 3.70 14.16 -15.84
C SER A 140 3.06 15.53 -16.12
N GLY A 141 3.86 16.58 -16.22
CA GLY A 141 3.40 17.95 -16.45
C GLY A 141 2.65 18.55 -15.25
N ASN A 142 2.80 17.99 -14.05
CA ASN A 142 2.15 18.47 -12.82
C ASN A 142 3.01 18.15 -11.59
N SER A 143 2.58 18.64 -10.42
CA SER A 143 3.26 18.43 -9.13
C SER A 143 2.71 17.22 -8.34
N GLY A 144 1.82 16.43 -8.93
CA GLY A 144 1.05 15.40 -8.26
C GLY A 144 -0.44 15.72 -8.24
N THR A 145 -1.26 14.69 -8.06
CA THR A 145 -2.71 14.80 -8.09
C THR A 145 -3.36 13.98 -6.98
N THR A 146 -4.50 14.49 -6.50
CA THR A 146 -5.39 13.83 -5.55
C THR A 146 -6.80 13.77 -6.12
N THR A 147 -7.51 12.66 -5.89
CA THR A 147 -8.99 12.60 -5.97
C THR A 147 -9.54 12.23 -4.61
N ILE A 148 -10.71 12.76 -4.26
CA ILE A 148 -11.44 12.43 -3.02
C ILE A 148 -12.87 12.09 -3.42
N ASP A 149 -13.27 10.85 -3.15
CA ASP A 149 -14.59 10.30 -3.46
C ASP A 149 -14.94 10.48 -4.95
N ASP A 150 -15.97 11.28 -5.24
CA ASP A 150 -16.47 11.64 -6.56
C ASP A 150 -16.03 13.03 -7.02
N LEU A 151 -15.17 13.72 -6.25
CA LEU A 151 -14.66 15.03 -6.64
C LEU A 151 -13.65 14.92 -7.80
N PRO A 152 -13.61 15.93 -8.69
CA PRO A 152 -12.60 15.99 -9.74
C PRO A 152 -11.16 15.94 -9.19
N PRO A 153 -10.18 15.47 -9.98
CA PRO A 153 -8.78 15.53 -9.59
C PRO A 153 -8.31 16.95 -9.27
N VAL A 154 -7.47 17.04 -8.25
CA VAL A 154 -6.94 18.28 -7.71
C VAL A 154 -5.42 18.19 -7.69
N GLU A 155 -4.75 19.18 -8.28
CA GLU A 155 -3.29 19.22 -8.30
C GLU A 155 -2.71 19.56 -6.92
N TRP A 156 -1.58 18.95 -6.61
CA TRP A 156 -0.71 19.34 -5.52
C TRP A 156 0.05 20.62 -5.89
N TRP A 157 0.51 21.34 -4.89
CA TRP A 157 1.37 22.52 -5.10
C TRP A 157 2.68 22.37 -4.32
N SER A 158 3.70 23.12 -4.73
CA SER A 158 4.97 23.21 -4.01
C SER A 158 4.82 23.91 -2.66
N THR A 159 3.82 24.78 -2.51
CA THR A 159 3.50 25.45 -1.24
C THR A 159 2.71 24.59 -0.27
N GLY A 160 2.38 23.36 -0.64
CA GLY A 160 1.51 22.49 0.15
C GLY A 160 0.04 22.66 -0.19
N ARG A 161 -0.72 21.59 0.03
CA ARG A 161 -2.18 21.57 -0.10
C ARG A 161 -2.81 20.62 0.91
N GLU A 162 -3.95 21.03 1.44
CA GLU A 162 -4.67 20.30 2.48
C GLU A 162 -5.92 19.63 1.93
N PHE A 163 -6.19 18.42 2.43
CA PHE A 163 -7.28 17.57 2.00
C PHE A 163 -7.98 16.93 3.21
N TRP A 164 -9.29 16.80 3.14
CA TRP A 164 -10.11 16.12 4.14
C TRP A 164 -10.80 14.91 3.52
N VAL A 165 -10.89 13.82 4.27
CA VAL A 165 -11.50 12.56 3.83
C VAL A 165 -12.45 12.09 4.94
N PRO A 166 -13.72 11.77 4.65
CA PRO A 166 -14.39 11.89 3.35
C PRO A 166 -14.68 13.34 2.93
N LYS A 167 -15.19 13.56 1.72
CA LYS A 167 -15.50 14.89 1.19
C LYS A 167 -16.46 15.70 2.07
N GLU A 168 -17.34 15.03 2.83
CA GLU A 168 -18.27 15.69 3.74
C GLU A 168 -17.59 16.38 4.92
N ASP A 169 -16.33 16.03 5.21
CA ASP A 169 -15.53 16.66 6.27
C ASP A 169 -14.75 17.89 5.74
N ILE A 170 -14.82 18.19 4.43
CA ILE A 170 -14.14 19.37 3.85
C ILE A 170 -14.81 20.66 4.35
N PRO A 171 -14.06 21.63 4.91
CA PRO A 171 -14.60 22.91 5.34
C PRO A 171 -15.37 23.62 4.22
N GLY A 172 -16.64 23.94 4.48
CA GLY A 172 -17.50 24.63 3.51
C GLY A 172 -18.03 23.75 2.38
N TYR A 173 -17.89 22.42 2.47
CA TYR A 173 -18.47 21.50 1.49
C TYR A 173 -19.96 21.75 1.27
N LYS A 174 -20.35 21.78 -0.01
CA LYS A 174 -21.74 21.83 -0.45
C LYS A 174 -21.91 20.81 -1.58
N PRO A 175 -22.97 19.97 -1.56
CA PRO A 175 -23.24 19.04 -2.66
C PRO A 175 -23.25 19.75 -4.01
N GLY A 176 -22.60 19.15 -5.01
CA GLY A 176 -22.50 19.69 -6.37
C GLY A 176 -21.47 20.82 -6.55
N LYS A 177 -20.77 21.26 -5.51
CA LYS A 177 -19.64 22.21 -5.64
C LYS A 177 -18.32 21.50 -5.40
N ASN A 178 -17.30 21.84 -6.21
CA ASN A 178 -15.94 21.42 -5.95
C ASN A 178 -15.30 22.39 -4.94
N PRO A 179 -15.08 21.98 -3.67
CA PRO A 179 -14.48 22.85 -2.65
C PRO A 179 -13.00 23.16 -2.92
N TYR A 180 -12.38 22.46 -3.86
CA TYR A 180 -10.99 22.64 -4.29
C TYR A 180 -10.85 23.33 -5.64
N ALA A 181 -11.95 23.83 -6.21
CA ALA A 181 -11.87 24.63 -7.43
C ALA A 181 -10.95 25.85 -7.19
N PRO A 182 -10.14 26.24 -8.20
CA PRO A 182 -9.44 27.52 -8.15
C PRO A 182 -10.44 28.64 -7.88
N ILE A 183 -10.10 29.58 -7.00
CA ILE A 183 -10.86 30.82 -6.87
C ILE A 183 -10.61 31.58 -8.16
N GLU A 184 -11.65 31.78 -8.98
CA GLU A 184 -11.59 32.69 -10.12
C GLU A 184 -11.24 34.08 -9.57
N GLN A 185 -10.08 34.60 -9.96
CA GLN A 185 -9.60 35.94 -9.58
C GLN A 185 -10.20 37.01 -10.48
#